data_AF-A0A1S2QJY3-F1
#
_entry.id   AF-A0A1S2QJY3-F1
#
_cell.length_a   1.000
_cell.length_b   1.000
_cell.length_c   1.000
_cell.angle_alpha   90.00
_cell.angle_beta   90.00
_cell.angle_gamma   90.00
#
_symmetry.space_group_name_H-M   'P 1'
#
loop_
_entity.id
_entity.type
_entity.pdbx_description
1 polymer ?
#
loop_
_entity_poly.entity_id
_entity_poly.type
_entity_poly.pdbx_seq_one_letter_code
_entity_poly.pdbx_strand_id
1 'polypeptide(L)'
;MNKKIIIAVIGTALTLSLAGCGTSQNNSASKSHQDHSMKDMKGMKMDNQPLTKAFKDELNGFTTIEQDVQKGNYKDATTIANNLHDEFHSAILPPLTEKKGKTYAEDIHGKYDELQDAITSKNRAKIVELIKVNRDNLDTVAKILGVSLK
;
A
#
# COMPACT_ATOMS: atom_id res chain seq x y z
N MET A 1 -14.06 -47.67 -32.35
CA MET A 1 -12.82 -47.28 -31.64
C MET A 1 -13.23 -46.54 -30.37
N ASN A 2 -13.15 -47.21 -29.21
CA ASN A 2 -13.51 -46.63 -27.92
C ASN A 2 -12.41 -46.95 -26.91
N LYS A 3 -11.75 -45.92 -26.36
CA LYS A 3 -11.06 -46.01 -25.07
C LYS A 3 -11.33 -44.71 -24.31
N LYS A 4 -12.23 -44.78 -23.33
CA LYS A 4 -12.48 -43.71 -22.36
C LYS A 4 -11.48 -43.88 -21.22
N ILE A 5 -10.73 -42.83 -20.92
CA ILE A 5 -9.80 -42.79 -19.79
C ILE A 5 -10.57 -42.28 -18.58
N ILE A 6 -10.64 -43.10 -17.53
CA ILE A 6 -11.21 -42.76 -16.23
C ILE A 6 -10.06 -42.27 -15.37
N ILE A 7 -10.10 -41.00 -14.94
CA ILE A 7 -9.16 -40.45 -13.96
C ILE A 7 -9.86 -40.48 -12.60
N ALA A 8 -9.35 -41.32 -11.71
CA ALA A 8 -9.74 -41.36 -10.31
C ALA A 8 -9.01 -40.24 -9.54
N VAL A 9 -9.76 -39.39 -8.86
CA VAL A 9 -9.21 -38.40 -7.92
C VAL A 9 -9.42 -38.93 -6.51
N ILE A 10 -8.31 -39.29 -5.87
CA ILE A 10 -8.23 -39.72 -4.46
C ILE A 10 -7.48 -38.63 -3.69
N GLY A 11 -8.01 -38.26 -2.52
CA GLY A 11 -7.28 -37.62 -1.42
C GLY A 11 -7.64 -36.14 -1.22
N THR A 12 -7.75 -35.62 -0.01
CA THR A 12 -7.67 -36.18 1.35
C THR A 12 -8.22 -35.08 2.27
N ALA A 13 -9.17 -35.40 3.16
CA ALA A 13 -9.73 -34.44 4.10
C ALA A 13 -8.79 -34.27 5.31
N LEU A 14 -8.21 -33.07 5.47
CA LEU A 14 -7.44 -32.69 6.65
C LEU A 14 -8.40 -32.15 7.72
N THR A 15 -8.57 -32.91 8.80
CA THR A 15 -9.25 -32.47 10.02
C THR A 15 -8.26 -31.75 10.93
N LEU A 16 -8.50 -30.47 11.23
CA LEU A 16 -7.76 -29.72 12.25
C LEU A 16 -8.68 -29.52 13.47
N SER A 17 -8.37 -30.26 14.52
CA SER A 17 -8.90 -30.08 15.87
C SER A 17 -8.20 -28.89 16.53
N LEU A 18 -8.95 -27.90 17.03
CA LEU A 18 -8.44 -26.96 18.02
C LEU A 18 -9.13 -27.22 19.36
N ALA A 19 -8.32 -27.64 20.34
CA ALA A 19 -8.64 -27.62 21.75
C ALA A 19 -7.54 -26.84 22.49
N GLY A 20 -7.93 -25.98 23.43
CA GLY A 20 -7.13 -25.77 24.65
C GLY A 20 -6.82 -24.34 25.09
N CYS A 21 -6.87 -24.19 26.42
CA CYS A 21 -6.40 -23.10 27.32
C CYS A 21 -7.36 -21.90 27.46
N GLY A 22 -8.00 -21.62 28.62
CA GLY A 22 -7.52 -21.72 30.02
C GLY A 22 -6.45 -20.64 30.24
N THR A 23 -6.54 -19.65 31.11
CA THR A 23 -6.87 -19.66 32.55
C THR A 23 -7.27 -18.24 33.05
N SER A 24 -7.54 -18.15 34.35
CA SER A 24 -8.22 -17.10 35.11
C SER A 24 -7.41 -15.84 35.49
N GLN A 25 -8.14 -14.79 35.91
CA GLN A 25 -7.94 -13.96 37.11
C GLN A 25 -6.69 -13.05 37.18
N ASN A 26 -6.89 -11.71 37.26
CA ASN A 26 -6.92 -10.96 38.53
C ASN A 26 -6.99 -9.44 38.29
N ASN A 27 -7.73 -8.76 39.18
CA ASN A 27 -7.69 -7.30 39.38
C ASN A 27 -6.33 -6.89 39.95
N SER A 28 -5.75 -5.80 39.46
CA SER A 28 -4.84 -4.95 40.23
C SER A 28 -4.83 -3.55 39.64
N ALA A 29 -5.33 -2.60 40.44
CA ALA A 29 -5.07 -1.19 40.28
C ALA A 29 -3.57 -0.94 40.46
N SER A 30 -2.97 -0.19 39.54
CA SER A 30 -1.72 0.53 39.80
C SER A 30 -1.72 1.78 38.94
N LYS A 31 -1.86 2.92 39.64
CA LYS A 31 -1.41 4.23 39.16
C LYS A 31 0.10 4.16 38.95
N SER A 32 0.57 4.52 37.77
CA SER A 32 1.86 5.19 37.62
C SER A 32 1.91 5.89 36.27
N HIS A 33 2.20 7.18 36.32
CA HIS A 33 2.44 8.07 35.20
C HIS A 33 3.65 7.63 34.36
N GLN A 34 3.42 7.43 33.07
CA GLN A 34 4.31 7.76 31.95
C GLN A 34 3.37 7.98 30.76
N ASP A 35 2.74 9.15 30.63
CA ASP A 35 3.29 10.31 29.92
C ASP A 35 4.40 9.97 28.91
N HIS A 36 4.00 9.35 27.81
CA HIS A 36 4.54 9.70 26.51
C HIS A 36 3.37 9.83 25.54
N SER A 37 3.03 11.10 25.28
CA SER A 37 2.15 11.56 24.22
C SER A 37 2.43 10.80 22.90
N MET A 38 1.51 9.92 22.51
CA MET A 38 1.29 9.55 21.11
C MET A 38 0.07 10.29 20.57
N LYS A 39 -0.02 11.60 20.87
CA LYS A 39 -1.13 12.47 20.48
C LYS A 39 -0.83 13.35 19.25
N ASP A 40 0.28 13.11 18.55
CA ASP A 40 0.77 14.01 17.49
C ASP A 40 1.21 13.30 16.20
N MET A 41 0.48 12.29 15.72
CA MET A 41 0.56 11.86 14.31
C MET A 41 -0.82 11.72 13.66
N LYS A 42 -1.81 12.47 14.17
CA LYS A 42 -3.15 12.53 13.57
C LYS A 42 -3.25 13.80 12.74
N GLY A 43 -3.00 13.66 11.45
CA GLY A 43 -3.26 14.70 10.46
C GLY A 43 -2.21 15.82 10.50
N MET A 44 -1.02 15.56 9.93
CA MET A 44 -0.35 16.66 9.27
C MET A 44 -1.29 17.13 8.17
N LYS A 45 -2.00 18.24 8.42
CA LYS A 45 -2.68 18.98 7.35
C LYS A 45 -1.61 19.25 6.30
N MET A 46 -1.68 18.56 5.17
CA MET A 46 -0.88 18.90 4.00
C MET A 46 -1.47 20.20 3.45
N ASP A 47 -1.10 21.31 4.09
CA ASP A 47 -1.37 22.66 3.61
C ASP A 47 -0.82 22.77 2.19
N ASN A 48 -1.70 22.88 1.18
CA ASN A 48 -1.42 23.17 -0.23
C ASN A 48 0.05 23.01 -0.65
N GLN A 49 0.58 21.78 -0.61
CA GLN A 49 1.90 21.54 -1.17
C GLN A 49 1.80 21.83 -2.69
N PRO A 50 2.79 22.52 -3.28
CA PRO A 50 2.82 22.70 -4.72
C PRO A 50 2.74 21.34 -5.38
N LEU A 51 1.82 21.18 -6.33
CA LEU A 51 1.56 19.90 -6.99
C LEU A 51 2.85 19.25 -7.55
N THR A 52 3.78 20.06 -8.05
CA THR A 52 5.13 19.62 -8.46
C THR A 52 5.92 18.91 -7.37
N LYS A 53 5.81 19.38 -6.11
CA LYS A 53 6.48 18.75 -4.97
C LYS A 53 5.88 17.39 -4.67
N ALA A 54 4.55 17.29 -4.62
CA ALA A 54 3.85 16.01 -4.43
C ALA A 54 4.30 14.97 -5.47
N PHE A 55 4.31 15.33 -6.77
CA PHE A 55 4.83 14.42 -7.81
C PHE A 55 6.29 13.99 -7.60
N LYS A 56 7.16 14.91 -7.14
CA LYS A 56 8.57 14.58 -6.89
C LYS A 56 8.72 13.66 -5.67
N ASP A 57 7.94 13.90 -4.63
CA ASP A 57 7.95 13.09 -3.41
C ASP A 57 7.47 11.67 -3.69
N GLU A 58 6.41 11.51 -4.49
CA GLU A 58 5.95 10.23 -5.01
C GLU A 58 7.05 9.44 -5.76
N LEU A 59 7.70 10.08 -6.75
CA LEU A 59 8.76 9.45 -7.54
C LEU A 59 9.98 9.05 -6.70
N ASN A 60 10.36 9.90 -5.75
CA ASN A 60 11.44 9.63 -4.81
C ASN A 60 11.04 8.49 -3.85
N GLY A 61 9.81 8.51 -3.34
CA GLY A 61 9.27 7.48 -2.46
C GLY A 61 9.26 6.11 -3.11
N PHE A 62 8.88 5.99 -4.38
CA PHE A 62 9.01 4.74 -5.13
C PHE A 62 10.45 4.23 -5.21
N THR A 63 11.42 5.14 -5.37
CA THR A 63 12.85 4.78 -5.36
C THR A 63 13.27 4.24 -4.00
N THR A 64 12.81 4.86 -2.90
CA THR A 64 13.06 4.38 -1.54
C THR A 64 12.43 3.02 -1.30
N ILE A 65 11.17 2.80 -1.73
CA ILE A 65 10.49 1.49 -1.63
C ILE A 65 11.30 0.41 -2.36
N GLU A 66 11.78 0.66 -3.59
CA GLU A 66 12.63 -0.29 -4.31
C GLU A 66 13.88 -0.66 -3.51
N GLN A 67 14.55 0.34 -2.92
CA GLN A 67 15.76 0.12 -2.12
C GLN A 67 15.48 -0.68 -0.84
N ASP A 68 14.41 -0.36 -0.13
CA ASP A 68 14.02 -1.07 1.09
C ASP A 68 13.62 -2.51 0.80
N VAL A 69 12.85 -2.75 -0.26
CA VAL A 69 12.47 -4.10 -0.69
C VAL A 69 13.69 -4.92 -1.13
N GLN A 70 14.68 -4.31 -1.79
CA GLN A 70 15.95 -4.97 -2.12
C GLN A 70 16.73 -5.40 -0.87
N LYS A 71 16.63 -4.62 0.22
CA LYS A 71 17.25 -4.93 1.53
C LYS A 71 16.40 -5.88 2.39
N GLY A 72 15.18 -6.20 1.98
CA GLY A 72 14.22 -6.98 2.76
C GLY A 72 13.49 -6.19 3.84
N ASN A 73 13.60 -4.86 3.84
CA ASN A 73 12.98 -3.94 4.79
C ASN A 73 11.52 -3.64 4.45
N TYR A 74 10.67 -4.67 4.37
CA TYR A 74 9.27 -4.51 3.95
C TYR A 74 8.44 -3.61 4.88
N LYS A 75 8.78 -3.53 6.17
CA LYS A 75 8.07 -2.65 7.12
C LYS A 75 8.28 -1.17 6.77
N ASP A 76 9.50 -0.81 6.41
CA ASP A 76 9.85 0.56 6.04
C ASP A 76 9.21 0.89 4.69
N ALA A 77 9.28 -0.04 3.73
CA ALA A 77 8.58 0.06 2.44
C ALA A 77 7.06 0.26 2.61
N THR A 78 6.40 -0.48 3.51
CA THR A 78 4.97 -0.29 3.82
C THR A 78 4.70 1.10 4.38
N THR A 79 5.56 1.58 5.28
CA THR A 79 5.39 2.92 5.88
C THR A 79 5.49 4.00 4.82
N ILE A 80 6.47 3.91 3.92
CA ILE A 80 6.61 4.85 2.80
C ILE A 80 5.39 4.75 1.87
N ALA A 81 4.98 3.54 1.47
CA ALA A 81 3.84 3.35 0.58
C ALA A 81 2.54 3.96 1.12
N ASN A 82 2.28 3.86 2.43
CA ASN A 82 1.12 4.49 3.07
C ASN A 82 1.20 6.02 3.04
N ASN A 83 2.38 6.58 3.31
CA ASN A 83 2.56 8.04 3.28
C ASN A 83 2.36 8.59 1.86
N LEU A 84 2.88 7.89 0.84
CA LEU A 84 2.64 8.24 -0.56
C LEU A 84 1.16 8.13 -0.91
N HIS A 85 0.49 7.06 -0.49
CA HIS A 85 -0.94 6.90 -0.73
C HIS A 85 -1.75 8.07 -0.17
N ASP A 86 -1.47 8.49 1.07
CA ASP A 86 -2.11 9.65 1.69
C ASP A 86 -1.79 10.97 0.95
N GLU A 87 -0.55 11.14 0.46
CA GLU A 87 -0.14 12.29 -0.34
C GLU A 87 -0.88 12.33 -1.70
N PHE A 88 -0.94 11.21 -2.40
CA PHE A 88 -1.72 11.06 -3.63
C PHE A 88 -3.19 11.43 -3.41
N HIS A 89 -3.82 10.89 -2.35
CA HIS A 89 -5.22 11.19 -2.00
C HIS A 89 -5.47 12.67 -1.71
N SER A 90 -4.51 13.35 -1.08
CA SER A 90 -4.68 14.74 -0.66
C SER A 90 -4.31 15.76 -1.75
N ALA A 91 -3.26 15.49 -2.54
CA ALA A 91 -2.69 16.48 -3.45
C ALA A 91 -2.99 16.21 -4.93
N ILE A 92 -2.96 14.94 -5.38
CA ILE A 92 -2.98 14.58 -6.80
C ILE A 92 -4.35 14.08 -7.26
N LEU A 93 -5.00 13.25 -6.45
CA LEU A 93 -6.28 12.62 -6.78
C LEU A 93 -7.41 13.65 -6.99
N PRO A 94 -7.55 14.72 -6.17
CA PRO A 94 -8.61 15.71 -6.40
C PRO A 94 -8.50 16.45 -7.74
N PRO A 95 -7.37 17.10 -8.11
CA PRO A 95 -7.27 17.76 -9.41
C PRO A 95 -7.31 16.77 -10.58
N LEU A 96 -6.83 15.54 -10.41
CA LEU A 96 -6.98 14.50 -11.44
C LEU A 96 -8.44 14.13 -11.68
N THR A 97 -9.20 13.93 -10.60
CA THR A 97 -10.63 13.65 -10.66
C THR A 97 -11.40 14.77 -11.34
N GLU A 98 -11.08 16.02 -11.02
CA GLU A 98 -11.67 17.19 -11.68
C GLU A 98 -11.33 17.23 -13.19
N LYS A 99 -10.10 16.89 -13.57
CA LYS A 99 -9.63 17.00 -14.96
C LYS A 99 -10.05 15.85 -15.87
N LYS A 100 -10.12 14.62 -15.35
CA LYS A 100 -10.32 13.38 -16.13
C LYS A 100 -11.54 12.55 -15.71
N GLY A 101 -12.19 12.92 -14.61
CA GLY A 101 -13.32 12.20 -14.05
C GLY A 101 -12.91 11.09 -13.09
N LYS A 102 -13.87 10.69 -12.24
CA LYS A 102 -13.66 9.72 -11.16
C LYS A 102 -13.13 8.38 -11.65
N THR A 103 -13.72 7.78 -12.69
CA THR A 103 -13.29 6.46 -13.18
C THR A 103 -11.80 6.42 -13.53
N TYR A 104 -11.31 7.42 -14.28
CA TYR A 104 -9.90 7.49 -14.62
C TYR A 104 -9.02 7.65 -13.37
N ALA A 105 -9.45 8.51 -12.43
CA ALA A 105 -8.70 8.78 -11.22
C ALA A 105 -8.61 7.55 -10.29
N GLU A 106 -9.70 6.80 -10.15
CA GLU A 106 -9.78 5.55 -9.37
C GLU A 106 -8.95 4.44 -10.03
N ASP A 107 -8.89 4.35 -11.36
CA ASP A 107 -8.03 3.37 -12.05
C ASP A 107 -6.53 3.61 -11.74
N ILE A 108 -6.11 4.88 -11.64
CA ILE A 108 -4.75 5.23 -11.22
C ILE A 108 -4.54 4.94 -9.74
N HIS A 109 -5.47 5.35 -8.88
CA HIS A 109 -5.45 5.09 -7.44
C HIS A 109 -5.37 3.58 -7.13
N GLY A 110 -6.12 2.74 -7.85
CA GLY A 110 -6.09 1.29 -7.65
C GLY A 110 -4.71 0.66 -7.86
N LYS A 111 -3.80 1.30 -8.63
CA LYS A 111 -2.42 0.83 -8.76
C LYS A 111 -1.55 1.11 -7.55
N TYR A 112 -1.93 2.08 -6.71
CA TYR A 112 -1.33 2.27 -5.38
C TYR A 112 -1.80 1.19 -4.42
N ASP A 113 -3.10 0.86 -4.44
CA ASP A 113 -3.67 -0.19 -3.58
C ASP A 113 -3.01 -1.55 -3.91
N GLU A 114 -2.91 -1.90 -5.20
CA GLU A 114 -2.20 -3.10 -5.66
C GLU A 114 -0.73 -3.12 -5.19
N LEU A 115 -0.06 -1.96 -5.13
CA LEU A 115 1.33 -1.85 -4.67
C LEU A 115 1.43 -2.10 -3.16
N GLN A 116 0.55 -1.51 -2.36
CA GLN A 116 0.48 -1.75 -0.91
C GLN A 116 0.22 -3.23 -0.60
N ASP A 117 -0.68 -3.87 -1.35
CA ASP A 117 -0.96 -5.31 -1.23
C ASP A 117 0.27 -6.16 -1.60
N ALA A 118 0.98 -5.79 -2.67
CA ALA A 118 2.20 -6.47 -3.09
C ALA A 118 3.33 -6.33 -2.04
N ILE A 119 3.48 -5.17 -1.42
CA ILE A 119 4.45 -4.94 -0.34
C ILE A 119 4.08 -5.77 0.90
N THR A 120 2.80 -5.76 1.29
CA THR A 120 2.29 -6.50 2.46
C THR A 120 2.46 -8.00 2.30
N SER A 121 2.19 -8.53 1.10
CA SER A 121 2.42 -9.93 0.73
C SER A 121 3.88 -10.26 0.43
N LYS A 122 4.80 -9.28 0.47
CA LYS A 122 6.22 -9.40 0.15
C LYS A 122 6.49 -9.97 -1.24
N ASN A 123 5.59 -9.71 -2.18
CA ASN A 123 5.71 -10.17 -3.56
C ASN A 123 6.67 -9.26 -4.36
N ARG A 124 7.98 -9.48 -4.22
CA ARG A 124 9.01 -8.64 -4.82
C ARG A 124 8.86 -8.42 -6.34
N ALA A 125 8.50 -9.46 -7.09
CA ALA A 125 8.32 -9.33 -8.54
C ALA A 125 7.19 -8.36 -8.87
N LYS A 126 6.05 -8.50 -8.17
CA LYS A 126 4.90 -7.63 -8.36
C LYS A 126 5.15 -6.20 -7.89
N ILE A 127 5.91 -6.01 -6.80
CA ILE A 127 6.31 -4.67 -6.33
C ILE A 127 7.10 -3.92 -7.41
N VAL A 128 8.11 -4.57 -8.00
CA VAL A 128 8.94 -3.93 -9.05
C VAL A 128 8.10 -3.58 -10.28
N GLU A 129 7.20 -4.48 -10.70
CA GLU A 129 6.25 -4.23 -11.78
C GLU A 129 5.36 -3.01 -11.48
N LEU A 130 4.73 -2.98 -10.30
CA LEU A 130 3.79 -1.94 -9.92
C LEU A 130 4.47 -0.59 -9.67
N ILE A 131 5.69 -0.55 -9.18
CA ILE A 131 6.46 0.70 -9.07
C ILE A 131 6.68 1.31 -10.46
N LYS A 132 7.02 0.49 -11.45
CA LYS A 132 7.15 0.97 -12.83
C LYS A 132 5.83 1.51 -13.37
N VAL A 133 4.73 0.76 -13.19
CA VAL A 133 3.39 1.19 -13.62
C VAL A 133 2.99 2.50 -12.97
N ASN A 134 3.21 2.66 -11.66
CA ASN A 134 2.85 3.88 -10.95
C ASN A 134 3.72 5.07 -11.36
N ARG A 135 5.03 4.87 -11.65
CA ARG A 135 5.88 5.93 -12.23
C ARG A 135 5.37 6.39 -13.59
N ASP A 136 5.04 5.46 -14.48
CA ASP A 136 4.51 5.77 -15.82
C ASP A 136 3.14 6.50 -15.73
N ASN A 137 2.32 6.10 -14.76
CA ASN A 137 1.06 6.77 -14.44
C ASN A 137 1.30 8.20 -13.95
N LEU A 138 2.22 8.42 -12.99
CA LEU A 138 2.53 9.76 -12.49
C LEU A 138 3.05 10.68 -13.59
N ASP A 139 3.93 10.20 -14.48
CA ASP A 139 4.39 10.97 -15.63
C ASP A 139 3.23 11.39 -16.55
N THR A 140 2.27 10.49 -16.74
CA THR A 140 1.06 10.77 -17.54
C THR A 140 0.15 11.77 -16.84
N VAL A 141 -0.08 11.60 -15.53
CA VAL A 141 -0.92 12.49 -14.73
C VAL A 141 -0.28 13.87 -14.63
N ALA A 142 1.03 13.98 -14.44
CA ALA A 142 1.74 15.26 -14.41
C ALA A 142 1.51 16.06 -15.70
N LYS A 143 1.59 15.40 -16.87
CA LYS A 143 1.27 16.03 -18.17
C LYS A 143 -0.19 16.49 -18.25
N ILE A 144 -1.13 15.66 -17.79
CA ILE A 144 -2.57 15.99 -17.75
C ILE A 144 -2.83 17.24 -16.89
N LEU A 145 -2.13 17.34 -15.76
CA LEU A 145 -2.26 18.43 -14.79
C LEU A 145 -1.36 19.64 -15.09
N GLY A 146 -0.57 19.59 -16.18
CA GLY A 146 0.32 20.69 -16.57
C GLY A 146 1.54 20.88 -15.67
N VAL A 147 1.95 19.85 -14.94
CA VAL A 147 3.11 19.84 -14.05
C VAL A 147 4.37 19.44 -14.82
N SER A 148 5.42 20.25 -14.72
CA SER A 148 6.75 19.91 -15.24
C SER A 148 7.57 19.22 -14.16
N LEU A 149 8.01 17.98 -14.45
CA LEU A 149 8.84 17.17 -13.55
C LEU A 149 10.35 17.33 -13.79
N LYS A 150 10.73 18.18 -14.74
CA LYS A 150 12.13 18.51 -15.03
C LYS A 150 12.78 19.37 -13.95
#